data_AF-A0A1G7VPW8-F1
#
_entry.id   AF-A0A1G7VPW8-F1
#
_cell.length_a   1.000
_cell.length_b   1.000
_cell.length_c   1.000
_cell.angle_alpha   90.00
_cell.angle_beta   90.00
_cell.angle_gamma   90.00
#
_symmetry.space_group_name_H-M   'P 1'
#
loop_
_entity.id
_entity.type
_entity.pdbx_description
1 polymer ?
#
loop_
_entity_poly.entity_id
_entity_poly.type
_entity_poly.pdbx_seq_one_letter_code
_entity_poly.pdbx_strand_id
1 'polypeptide(L)'
;MNRKSSVYFLVAGVLVLIFFMVKNVFDQPGISDMKAGFKEVIKYRNDNNTGPIQRIYVVTVKDSIWKEMEDYGNLMPHTKYGNTKVYFFMQNGNVPNTLEPGAVNFDPTFNKSCIALYEKSAMSQVAFNKHPF
;
A
#
# COMPACT_ATOMS: atom_id res chain seq x y z
N MET A 1 -2.32 -12.12 49.97
CA MET A 1 -2.54 -12.87 48.72
C MET A 1 -1.39 -13.86 48.55
N ASN A 2 -1.68 -15.15 48.38
CA ASN A 2 -0.65 -16.20 48.39
C ASN A 2 0.22 -16.07 47.12
N ARG A 3 1.56 -16.19 47.20
CA ARG A 3 2.49 -15.93 46.08
C ARG A 3 2.11 -16.68 44.80
N LYS A 4 1.57 -17.90 44.93
CA LYS A 4 1.07 -18.72 43.81
C LYS A 4 -0.19 -18.13 43.15
N SER A 5 -1.12 -17.58 43.94
CA SER A 5 -2.34 -16.93 43.46
C SER A 5 -2.01 -15.66 42.66
N SER A 6 -1.06 -14.85 43.11
CA SER A 6 -0.58 -13.68 42.36
C SER A 6 0.03 -14.04 41.00
N VAL A 7 0.75 -15.17 40.91
CA VAL A 7 1.30 -15.68 39.65
C VAL A 7 0.19 -16.11 38.69
N TYR A 8 -0.84 -16.81 39.16
CA TYR A 8 -1.98 -17.20 38.31
C TYR A 8 -2.73 -15.99 37.74
N PHE A 9 -2.95 -14.94 38.55
CA PHE A 9 -3.56 -13.70 38.06
C PHE A 9 -2.70 -13.00 37.00
N LEU A 10 -1.38 -12.99 37.17
CA LEU A 10 -0.46 -12.41 36.19
C LEU A 10 -0.46 -13.19 34.88
N VAL A 11 -0.43 -14.52 34.94
CA VAL A 11 -0.49 -15.39 33.75
C VAL A 11 -1.82 -15.22 33.01
N ALA A 12 -2.94 -15.18 33.74
CA ALA A 12 -4.25 -14.93 33.14
C ALA A 12 -4.31 -13.55 32.46
N GLY A 13 -3.75 -12.51 33.09
CA GLY A 13 -3.65 -11.17 32.50
C GLY A 13 -2.85 -11.16 31.20
N VAL A 14 -1.70 -11.84 31.16
CA VAL A 14 -0.86 -11.96 29.95
C VAL A 14 -1.60 -12.70 28.84
N LEU A 15 -2.30 -13.79 29.15
CA LEU A 15 -3.08 -14.55 28.16
C LEU A 15 -4.21 -13.71 27.54
N VAL A 16 -4.89 -12.90 28.36
CA VAL A 16 -5.92 -11.96 27.88
C VAL A 16 -5.31 -10.92 26.95
N LEU A 17 -4.14 -10.35 27.28
CA LEU A 17 -3.45 -9.39 26.41
C LEU A 17 -3.04 -10.02 25.07
N ILE A 18 -2.48 -11.23 25.10
CA ILE A 18 -2.13 -11.98 23.89
C ILE A 18 -3.36 -12.21 23.03
N PHE A 19 -4.49 -12.63 23.64
CA PHE A 19 -5.74 -12.83 22.91
C PHE A 19 -6.20 -11.57 22.17
N PHE A 20 -6.18 -10.41 22.82
CA PHE A 20 -6.53 -9.14 22.18
C PHE A 20 -5.56 -8.75 21.06
N MET A 21 -4.25 -8.95 21.25
CA MET A 21 -3.26 -8.68 20.19
C MET A 21 -3.50 -9.56 18.96
N VAL A 22 -3.70 -10.86 19.16
CA VAL A 22 -3.94 -11.81 18.07
C VAL A 22 -5.24 -11.48 17.34
N LYS A 23 -6.33 -11.21 18.09
CA LYS A 23 -7.60 -10.79 17.51
C LYS A 23 -7.45 -9.53 16.66
N ASN A 24 -6.73 -8.52 17.14
CA ASN A 24 -6.50 -7.28 16.39
C ASN A 24 -5.70 -7.49 15.10
N VAL A 25 -4.77 -8.44 15.08
CA VAL A 25 -4.01 -8.78 13.86
C VAL A 25 -4.93 -9.43 12.81
N PHE A 26 -5.85 -10.30 13.22
CA PHE A 26 -6.78 -10.96 12.30
C PHE A 26 -7.94 -10.04 11.85
N ASP A 27 -8.35 -9.08 12.69
CA ASP A 27 -9.41 -8.11 12.36
C ASP A 27 -8.91 -6.95 11.49
N GLN A 28 -7.60 -6.88 11.18
CA GLN A 28 -7.04 -5.84 10.33
C GLN A 28 -7.42 -6.11 8.86
N PRO A 29 -8.22 -5.22 8.22
CA PRO A 29 -8.65 -5.43 6.84
C PRO A 29 -7.45 -5.47 5.89
N GLY A 30 -7.35 -6.54 5.11
CA GLY A 30 -6.33 -6.72 4.10
C GLY A 30 -6.74 -6.14 2.74
N ILE A 31 -5.81 -6.14 1.78
CA ILE A 31 -6.09 -5.76 0.39
C ILE A 31 -7.19 -6.64 -0.23
N SER A 32 -7.28 -7.91 0.19
CA SER A 32 -8.30 -8.86 -0.27
C SER A 32 -9.72 -8.50 0.14
N ASP A 33 -9.87 -7.71 1.22
CA ASP A 33 -11.17 -7.34 1.78
C ASP A 33 -11.71 -6.04 1.17
N MET A 34 -10.89 -5.37 0.34
CA MET A 34 -11.25 -4.13 -0.34
C MET A 34 -12.16 -4.38 -1.56
N LYS A 35 -13.20 -3.57 -1.69
CA LYS A 35 -14.24 -3.74 -2.72
C LYS A 35 -13.78 -3.32 -4.12
N ALA A 36 -12.82 -2.41 -4.22
CA ALA A 36 -12.28 -1.90 -5.47
C ALA A 36 -11.57 -2.99 -6.31
N GLY A 37 -11.22 -4.14 -5.72
CA GLY A 37 -10.71 -5.29 -6.46
C GLY A 37 -9.32 -5.06 -7.07
N PHE A 38 -8.35 -4.69 -6.22
CA PHE A 38 -6.98 -4.39 -6.63
C PHE A 38 -6.24 -5.59 -7.23
N LYS A 39 -5.50 -5.35 -8.31
CA LYS A 39 -4.57 -6.31 -8.91
C LYS A 39 -3.30 -5.59 -9.37
N GLU A 40 -2.15 -5.96 -8.80
CA GLU A 40 -0.84 -5.50 -9.27
C GLU A 40 -0.55 -6.07 -10.66
N VAL A 41 -0.17 -5.21 -11.61
CA VAL A 41 0.17 -5.58 -12.99
C VAL A 41 1.67 -5.64 -13.16
N ILE A 42 2.36 -4.57 -12.77
CA ILE A 42 3.81 -4.47 -12.83
C ILE A 42 4.32 -3.61 -11.68
N LYS A 43 5.52 -3.95 -11.22
CA LYS A 43 6.28 -3.16 -10.25
C LYS A 43 7.69 -2.91 -10.75
N TYR A 44 8.24 -1.79 -10.32
CA TYR A 44 9.63 -1.41 -10.55
C TYR A 44 10.26 -0.94 -9.25
N ARG A 45 11.54 -1.28 -9.07
CA ARG A 45 12.42 -0.67 -8.08
C ARG A 45 13.75 -0.38 -8.75
N ASN A 46 14.29 0.81 -8.53
CA ASN A 46 15.61 1.15 -9.04
C ASN A 46 16.74 0.32 -8.38
N ASP A 47 17.87 0.25 -9.07
CA ASP A 47 19.06 -0.44 -8.59
C ASP A 47 19.69 0.27 -7.40
N ASN A 48 20.45 -0.48 -6.60
CA ASN A 48 21.15 0.09 -5.46
C ASN A 48 22.19 1.13 -5.92
N ASN A 49 22.36 2.20 -5.12
CA ASN A 49 23.31 3.29 -5.36
C ASN A 49 23.00 4.18 -6.59
N THR A 50 21.79 4.11 -7.16
CA THR A 50 21.35 4.97 -8.28
C THR A 50 20.56 6.21 -7.83
N GLY A 51 20.60 6.53 -6.53
CA GLY A 51 19.87 7.62 -5.91
C GLY A 51 18.88 7.15 -4.84
N PRO A 52 17.90 7.99 -4.46
CA PRO A 52 16.82 7.58 -3.55
C PRO A 52 16.08 6.35 -4.08
N ILE A 53 15.58 5.51 -3.19
CA ILE A 53 14.81 4.32 -3.58
C ILE A 53 13.51 4.77 -4.25
N GLN A 54 13.29 4.34 -5.48
CA GLN A 54 12.03 4.55 -6.20
C GLN A 54 11.29 3.23 -6.25
N ARG A 55 10.08 3.18 -5.71
CA ARG A 55 9.16 2.05 -5.90
C ARG A 55 7.98 2.52 -6.70
N ILE A 56 7.72 1.86 -7.82
CA ILE A 56 6.63 2.22 -8.72
C ILE A 56 5.77 0.98 -8.92
N TYR A 57 4.47 1.17 -8.79
CA TYR A 57 3.47 0.12 -8.94
C TYR A 57 2.41 0.57 -9.94
N VAL A 58 1.97 -0.35 -10.79
CA VAL A 58 0.79 -0.20 -11.64
C VAL A 58 -0.23 -1.21 -11.15
N VAL A 59 -1.40 -0.70 -10.78
CA VAL A 59 -2.46 -1.48 -10.15
C VAL A 59 -3.76 -1.24 -10.89
N THR A 60 -4.47 -2.31 -11.21
CA THR A 60 -5.82 -2.22 -11.74
C THR A 60 -6.87 -2.36 -10.66
N VAL A 61 -7.99 -1.66 -10.85
CA VAL A 61 -9.19 -1.75 -10.01
C VAL A 61 -10.40 -2.10 -10.87
N LYS A 62 -11.39 -2.74 -10.25
CA LYS A 62 -12.73 -3.00 -10.81
C LYS A 62 -13.66 -1.81 -10.62
N ASP A 63 -13.48 -1.06 -9.54
CA ASP A 63 -14.33 0.08 -9.19
C ASP A 63 -13.49 1.27 -8.68
N SER A 64 -13.98 2.48 -8.90
CA SER A 64 -13.30 3.74 -8.60
C SER A 64 -13.55 4.21 -7.16
N ILE A 65 -13.28 3.35 -6.18
CA ILE A 65 -13.44 3.67 -4.75
C ILE A 65 -12.17 4.37 -4.25
N TRP A 66 -12.13 5.70 -4.41
CA TRP A 66 -10.95 6.53 -4.16
C TRP A 66 -10.30 6.31 -2.79
N LYS A 67 -11.12 6.18 -1.73
CA LYS A 67 -10.62 5.98 -0.38
C LYS A 67 -9.83 4.66 -0.26
N GLU A 68 -10.32 3.60 -0.89
CA GLU A 68 -9.62 2.32 -0.88
C GLU A 68 -8.32 2.37 -1.71
N MET A 69 -8.24 3.20 -2.75
CA MET A 69 -6.99 3.38 -3.51
C MET A 69 -5.92 4.08 -2.65
N GLU A 70 -6.33 5.10 -1.89
CA GLU A 70 -5.44 5.76 -0.94
C GLU A 70 -5.01 4.78 0.17
N ASP A 71 -5.94 3.98 0.70
CA ASP A 71 -5.64 2.96 1.71
C ASP A 71 -4.71 1.87 1.17
N TYR A 72 -4.93 1.42 -0.07
CA TYR A 72 -4.03 0.51 -0.76
C TYR A 72 -2.61 1.11 -0.84
N GLY A 73 -2.50 2.37 -1.25
CA GLY A 73 -1.22 3.08 -1.29
C GLY A 73 -0.55 3.18 0.07
N ASN A 74 -1.32 3.38 1.14
CA ASN A 74 -0.82 3.42 2.52
C ASN A 74 -0.25 2.07 3.00
N LEU A 75 -0.76 0.96 2.45
CA LEU A 75 -0.27 -0.39 2.72
C LEU A 75 0.98 -0.75 1.91
N MET A 76 1.35 0.04 0.90
CA MET A 76 2.51 -0.26 0.06
C MET A 76 3.84 -0.07 0.80
N PRO A 77 4.87 -0.89 0.46
CA PRO A 77 6.19 -0.75 1.06
C PRO A 77 6.75 0.66 0.90
N HIS A 78 7.24 1.23 2.00
CA HIS A 78 7.80 2.57 2.05
C HIS A 78 9.05 2.60 2.94
N THR A 79 9.97 3.50 2.62
CA THR A 79 11.20 3.70 3.39
C THR A 79 11.59 5.18 3.39
N LYS A 80 12.21 5.66 4.47
CA LYS A 80 12.73 7.02 4.57
C LYS A 80 13.80 7.42 3.53
N TYR A 81 14.28 6.46 2.74
CA TYR A 81 15.33 6.65 1.75
C TYR A 81 14.78 6.83 0.33
N GLY A 82 13.48 7.03 0.17
CA GLY A 82 12.86 6.93 -1.14
C GLY A 82 11.38 7.26 -1.19
N ASN A 83 10.80 7.16 -2.38
CA ASN A 83 9.38 7.35 -2.60
C ASN A 83 8.71 6.06 -3.10
N THR A 84 7.40 6.02 -2.92
CA THR A 84 6.53 4.97 -3.44
C THR A 84 5.43 5.63 -4.25
N LYS A 85 5.30 5.25 -5.52
CA LYS A 85 4.23 5.67 -6.42
C LYS A 85 3.35 4.49 -6.78
N VAL A 86 2.04 4.68 -6.73
CA VAL A 86 1.05 3.71 -7.20
C VAL A 86 0.15 4.40 -8.22
N TYR A 87 0.22 3.94 -9.46
CA TYR A 87 -0.66 4.37 -10.52
C TYR A 87 -1.83 3.40 -10.64
N PHE A 88 -3.04 3.94 -10.56
CA PHE A 88 -4.27 3.16 -10.66
C PHE A 88 -4.85 3.26 -12.06
N PHE A 89 -5.33 2.14 -12.57
CA PHE A 89 -5.99 2.00 -13.87
C PHE A 89 -7.26 1.13 -13.71
N MET A 90 -8.20 1.22 -14.66
CA MET A 90 -9.33 0.30 -14.69
C MET A 90 -8.90 -1.08 -15.25
N GLN A 91 -9.41 -2.17 -14.69
CA GLN A 91 -9.02 -3.55 -15.06
C GLN A 91 -9.20 -3.89 -16.56
N ASN A 92 -10.16 -3.25 -17.23
CA ASN A 92 -10.42 -3.44 -18.67
C ASN A 92 -9.97 -2.23 -19.52
N GLY A 93 -9.14 -1.35 -18.95
CA GLY A 93 -8.61 -0.16 -19.63
C GLY A 93 -7.29 -0.41 -20.36
N ASN A 94 -6.72 0.66 -20.89
CA ASN A 94 -5.35 0.64 -21.41
C ASN A 94 -4.38 0.74 -20.22
N VAL A 95 -3.56 -0.29 -19.99
CA VAL A 95 -2.69 -0.40 -18.81
C VAL A 95 -1.25 -0.65 -19.24
N PRO A 96 -0.27 0.09 -18.71
CA PRO A 96 1.13 -0.12 -19.05
C PRO A 96 1.65 -1.45 -18.49
N ASN A 97 2.45 -2.15 -19.31
CA ASN A 97 3.14 -3.39 -18.93
C ASN A 97 4.66 -3.21 -18.78
N THR A 98 5.15 -1.99 -18.92
CA THR A 98 6.55 -1.61 -18.75
C THR A 98 6.62 -0.36 -17.89
N LEU A 99 7.69 -0.25 -17.10
CA LEU A 99 7.96 0.88 -16.24
C LEU A 99 9.36 1.40 -16.47
N GLU A 100 9.51 2.72 -16.46
CA GLU A 100 10.76 3.43 -16.68
C GLU A 100 11.02 4.47 -15.57
N PRO A 101 12.29 4.75 -15.24
CA PRO A 101 12.63 5.84 -14.36
C PRO A 101 12.29 7.18 -15.01
N GLY A 102 11.86 8.16 -14.22
CA GLY A 102 11.46 9.47 -14.74
C GLY A 102 10.37 10.15 -13.89
N ALA A 103 9.86 11.27 -14.39
CA ALA A 103 8.76 12.00 -13.74
C ALA A 103 7.43 11.23 -13.86
N VAL A 104 7.13 10.77 -15.08
CA VAL A 104 6.11 9.76 -15.39
C VAL A 104 6.83 8.47 -15.70
N ASN A 105 6.34 7.35 -15.17
CA ASN A 105 7.09 6.09 -15.14
C ASN A 105 6.64 5.08 -16.18
N PHE A 106 5.87 5.51 -17.18
CA PHE A 106 5.36 4.70 -18.27
C PHE A 106 5.15 5.59 -19.50
N ASP A 107 4.87 4.97 -20.64
CA ASP A 107 4.64 5.66 -21.90
C ASP A 107 3.46 6.67 -21.78
N PRO A 108 3.62 7.95 -22.17
CA PRO A 108 2.58 8.97 -22.06
C PRO A 108 1.24 8.64 -22.73
N THR A 109 1.21 7.69 -23.67
CA THR A 109 -0.03 7.18 -24.28
C THR A 109 -1.02 6.61 -23.27
N PHE A 110 -0.55 6.17 -22.09
CA PHE A 110 -1.39 5.66 -21.00
C PHE A 110 -1.93 6.75 -20.07
N ASN A 111 -1.47 8.01 -20.18
CA ASN A 111 -1.84 9.09 -19.26
C ASN A 111 -3.35 9.25 -19.09
N LYS A 112 -4.11 9.24 -20.20
CA LYS A 112 -5.58 9.36 -20.19
C LYS A 112 -6.29 8.21 -19.48
N SER A 113 -5.63 7.07 -19.33
CA SER A 113 -6.19 5.88 -18.69
C SER A 113 -5.80 5.76 -17.21
N CYS A 114 -4.86 6.59 -16.73
CA CYS A 114 -4.52 6.65 -15.32
C CYS A 114 -5.61 7.41 -14.55
N ILE A 115 -6.31 6.70 -13.68
CA ILE A 115 -7.46 7.24 -12.94
C ILE A 115 -7.05 7.87 -11.60
N ALA A 116 -5.95 7.42 -11.02
CA ALA A 116 -5.39 8.01 -9.81
C ALA A 116 -3.89 7.74 -9.67
N LEU A 117 -3.22 8.61 -8.94
CA LEU A 117 -1.82 8.49 -8.55
C LEU A 117 -1.71 8.74 -7.05
N TYR A 118 -1.25 7.71 -6.35
CA TYR A 118 -0.82 7.82 -4.97
C TYR A 118 0.71 7.97 -4.94
N GLU A 119 1.21 8.94 -4.19
CA GLU A 119 2.62 9.10 -3.89
C GLU A 119 2.85 9.20 -2.39
N LYS A 120 3.84 8.45 -1.90
CA LYS A 120 4.38 8.61 -0.55
C LYS A 120 5.85 9.02 -0.61
N SER A 121 6.15 10.21 -0.10
CA SER A 121 7.50 10.76 -0.11
C SER A 121 8.39 10.11 0.96
N ALA A 122 9.71 10.31 0.90
CA ALA A 122 10.65 9.86 1.92
C ALA A 122 10.29 10.32 3.34
N MET A 123 9.64 11.47 3.47
CA MET A 123 9.18 12.02 4.74
C MET A 123 7.80 11.50 5.16
N SER A 124 7.32 10.42 4.54
CA SER A 124 5.99 9.84 4.74
C SER A 124 4.81 10.76 4.41
N GLN A 125 5.04 11.84 3.66
CA GLN A 125 3.97 12.70 3.17
C GLN A 125 3.23 11.96 2.05
N VAL A 126 1.90 11.96 2.13
CA VAL A 126 1.02 11.31 1.15
C VAL A 126 0.42 12.37 0.24
N ALA A 127 0.45 12.12 -1.06
CA ALA A 127 -0.29 12.86 -2.07
C ALA A 127 -1.16 11.87 -2.86
N PHE A 128 -2.46 12.14 -2.93
CA PHE A 128 -3.41 11.33 -3.69
C PHE A 128 -4.10 12.20 -4.72
N ASN A 129 -3.74 12.02 -6.00
CA ASN A 129 -4.25 12.79 -7.11
C ASN A 129 -5.23 11.94 -7.93
N LYS A 130 -6.46 12.44 -8.12
CA LYS A 130 -7.45 11.85 -9.03
C LYS A 130 -7.22 12.44 -10.42
N HIS A 131 -7.18 11.60 -11.45
CA HIS A 131 -6.89 12.02 -12.83
C HIS A 131 -5.64 12.92 -12.92
N PRO A 132 -4.45 12.39 -12.62
CA PRO A 132 -3.21 13.17 -12.44
C PRO A 132 -2.61 13.75 -13.73
N PHE A 133 -3.18 13.46 -14.91
CA PHE A 133 -2.66 13.85 -16.23
C PHE A 133 -3.72 14.49 -17.11
#